data_AF-A0A533VUR2-F1
#
_entry.id   AF-A0A533VUR2-F1
#
_cell.length_a   1.000
_cell.length_b   1.000
_cell.length_c   1.000
_cell.angle_alpha   90.00
_cell.angle_beta   90.00
_cell.angle_gamma   90.00
#
_symmetry.space_group_name_H-M   'P 1'
#
loop_
_entity.id
_entity.type
_entity.pdbx_description
1 polymer ?
#
loop_
_entity_poly.entity_id
_entity_poly.type
_entity_poly.pdbx_seq_one_letter_code
_entity_poly.pdbx_strand_id
1 'polypeptide(L)'
;MSADSSNDIVIVFGSSSSTSYPSLYVTGQLSSMPANTLAAPLTLAKGTADDLSTRYGDYFWAATNPGQPSSFFVSGEFRQISLFQGWSTQIGLISFSTG
;
A
#
# COMPACT_ATOMS: atom_id res chain seq x y z
N MET A 1 -2.83 7.35 -1.28
CA MET A 1 -1.58 7.99 -0.80
C MET A 1 -1.92 8.97 0.30
N SER A 2 -0.97 9.29 1.18
CA SER A 2 -1.12 10.33 2.20
C SER A 2 0.21 11.06 2.40
N ALA A 3 0.13 12.32 2.82
CA ALA A 3 1.28 13.17 3.14
C ALA A 3 1.08 13.78 4.52
N ASP A 4 2.10 13.77 5.36
CA ASP A 4 2.05 14.38 6.68
C ASP A 4 2.54 15.83 6.69
N SER A 5 2.52 16.45 7.87
CA SER A 5 2.97 17.84 8.05
C SER A 5 4.48 18.02 7.86
N SER A 6 5.26 16.94 7.84
CA SER A 6 6.71 16.94 7.58
C SER A 6 7.03 16.79 6.09
N ASN A 7 6.01 16.72 5.22
CA ASN A 7 6.13 16.35 3.81
C ASN A 7 6.65 14.92 3.58
N ASP A 8 6.48 14.03 4.55
CA ASP A 8 6.69 12.61 4.35
C ASP A 8 5.46 12.02 3.68
N ILE A 9 5.66 11.11 2.72
CA ILE A 9 4.57 10.50 1.96
C ILE A 9 4.57 8.99 2.12
N VAL A 10 3.36 8.42 2.17
CA VAL A 10 3.11 6.99 2.00
C VAL A 10 2.26 6.74 0.76
N ILE A 11 2.62 5.69 0.04
CA ILE A 11 1.90 5.22 -1.14
C ILE A 11 1.61 3.73 -0.93
N VAL A 12 0.33 3.40 -0.74
CA VAL A 12 -0.17 2.04 -0.88
C VAL A 12 -0.58 1.82 -2.33
N PHE A 13 -0.20 0.69 -2.91
CA PHE A 13 -0.50 0.37 -4.31
C PHE A 13 -0.63 -1.14 -4.53
N GLY A 14 -1.34 -1.49 -5.59
CA GLY A 14 -1.57 -2.86 -6.00
C GLY A 14 -0.71 -3.22 -7.19
N SER A 15 -0.31 -4.48 -7.30
CA SER A 15 0.34 -5.00 -8.50
C SER A 15 -0.16 -6.40 -8.83
N SER A 16 -0.43 -6.63 -10.11
CA SER A 16 -0.82 -7.92 -10.70
C SER A 16 -0.35 -7.99 -12.15
N SER A 17 -0.27 -9.20 -12.68
CA SER A 17 0.03 -9.47 -14.09
C SER A 17 -0.51 -10.85 -14.47
N SER A 18 -0.26 -11.29 -15.70
CA SER A 18 -0.54 -12.67 -16.11
C SER A 18 0.27 -13.73 -15.35
N THR A 19 1.32 -13.32 -14.62
CA THR A 19 2.20 -14.21 -13.85
C THR A 19 2.24 -13.87 -12.36
N SER A 20 1.48 -12.88 -11.90
CA SER A 20 1.44 -12.47 -10.49
C SER A 20 0.03 -12.11 -10.04
N TYR A 21 -0.37 -12.65 -8.89
CA TYR A 21 -1.68 -12.39 -8.32
C TYR A 21 -1.78 -10.97 -7.73
N PRO A 22 -2.97 -10.35 -7.76
CA PRO A 22 -3.27 -9.08 -7.09
C PRO A 22 -2.79 -9.07 -5.64
N SER A 23 -1.72 -8.32 -5.40
CA SER A 23 -1.00 -8.22 -4.14
C SER A 23 -0.86 -6.77 -3.70
N LEU A 24 -0.80 -6.55 -2.39
CA LEU A 24 -0.78 -5.22 -1.79
C LEU A 24 0.64 -4.84 -1.36
N TYR A 25 1.08 -3.67 -1.77
CA TYR A 25 2.40 -3.14 -1.48
C TYR A 25 2.33 -1.74 -0.90
N VAL A 26 3.40 -1.35 -0.20
CA VAL A 26 3.56 -0.01 0.32
C VAL A 26 4.98 0.50 0.07
N THR A 27 5.09 1.76 -0.27
CA THR A 27 6.35 2.52 -0.34
C THR A 27 6.12 3.92 0.23
N GLY A 28 7.16 4.72 0.28
CA GLY A 28 7.07 6.12 0.63
C GLY A 28 8.38 6.85 0.41
N GLN A 29 8.37 8.11 0.80
CA GLN A 29 9.53 8.99 0.74
C GLN A 29 9.49 9.89 1.95
N LEU A 30 10.60 9.95 2.68
CA LEU A 30 10.80 10.95 3.71
C LEU A 30 11.28 12.25 3.06
N SER A 31 10.91 13.38 3.65
CA SER A 31 11.41 14.72 3.29
C SER A 31 12.93 14.83 3.32
N SER A 32 13.61 13.97 4.09
CA SER A 32 15.08 13.87 4.17
C SER A 32 15.71 13.02 3.05
N MET A 33 14.93 12.25 2.29
CA MET A 33 15.45 11.44 1.18
C MET A 33 15.75 12.32 -0.04
N PRO A 34 16.70 11.92 -0.91
CA PRO A 34 16.97 12.62 -2.17
C PRO A 34 15.70 12.78 -3.01
N ALA A 35 15.55 13.94 -3.65
CA ALA A 35 14.42 14.21 -4.53
C ALA A 35 14.32 13.15 -5.65
N ASN A 36 13.09 12.87 -6.10
CA ASN A 36 12.79 11.87 -7.13
C ASN A 36 13.19 10.43 -6.74
N THR A 37 13.12 10.09 -5.45
CA THR A 37 13.34 8.72 -4.96
C THR A 37 12.15 8.23 -4.12
N LEU A 38 11.96 6.92 -4.12
CA LEU A 38 11.04 6.21 -3.22
C LEU A 38 11.83 5.11 -2.51
N ALA A 39 11.40 4.75 -1.30
CA ALA A 39 11.91 3.56 -0.63
C ALA A 39 11.58 2.29 -1.45
N ALA A 40 12.37 1.24 -1.26
CA ALA A 40 12.03 -0.06 -1.83
C ALA A 40 10.62 -0.49 -1.34
N PRO A 41 9.72 -0.92 -2.23
CA PRO A 41 8.40 -1.35 -1.81
C PRO A 41 8.44 -2.54 -0.85
N LEU A 42 7.63 -2.47 0.20
CA LEU A 42 7.36 -3.58 1.12
C LEU A 42 6.08 -4.29 0.68
N THR A 43 6.07 -5.62 0.80
CA THR A 43 4.84 -6.41 0.59
C THR A 43 4.01 -6.33 1.87
N LEU A 44 2.82 -5.74 1.77
CA LEU A 44 1.87 -5.65 2.87
C LEU A 44 0.98 -6.89 2.94
N ALA A 45 0.54 -7.40 1.79
CA ALA A 45 -0.15 -8.69 1.67
C ALA A 45 0.10 -9.32 0.29
N LYS A 46 0.33 -10.63 0.25
CA LYS A 46 0.55 -11.36 -0.99
C LYS A 46 -0.73 -12.05 -1.44
N GLY A 47 -1.13 -11.82 -2.69
CA GLY A 47 -2.22 -12.54 -3.33
C GLY A 47 -1.83 -13.95 -3.75
N THR A 48 -2.83 -14.83 -3.81
CA THR A 48 -2.72 -16.24 -4.20
C THR A 48 -3.80 -16.68 -5.20
N ALA A 49 -4.61 -15.74 -5.70
CA ALA A 49 -5.72 -16.01 -6.60
C ALA A 49 -5.95 -14.86 -7.59
N ASP A 50 -6.70 -15.14 -8.65
CA ASP A 50 -7.00 -14.17 -9.70
C ASP A 50 -8.07 -13.16 -9.28
N ASP A 51 -8.01 -11.96 -9.89
CA ASP A 51 -9.13 -11.04 -9.87
C ASP A 51 -10.08 -11.34 -11.03
N LEU A 52 -11.35 -11.58 -10.72
CA LEU A 52 -12.42 -11.77 -11.72
C LEU A 52 -13.41 -10.59 -11.73
N SER A 53 -13.11 -9.52 -11.01
CA SER A 53 -14.05 -8.42 -10.74
C SER A 53 -13.88 -7.23 -11.67
N THR A 54 -12.70 -7.07 -12.26
CA THR A 54 -12.25 -5.86 -12.98
C THR A 54 -12.26 -4.59 -12.14
N ARG A 55 -12.30 -4.71 -10.80
CA ARG A 55 -12.42 -3.60 -9.84
C ARG A 55 -11.30 -3.56 -8.80
N TYR A 56 -10.27 -4.39 -8.98
CA TYR A 56 -9.12 -4.40 -8.11
C TYR A 56 -8.48 -3.01 -8.04
N GLY A 57 -8.45 -2.42 -6.85
CA GLY A 57 -7.90 -1.06 -6.65
C GLY A 57 -8.91 -0.05 -6.10
N ASP A 58 -10.21 -0.34 -6.18
CA ASP A 58 -11.28 0.60 -5.82
C ASP A 58 -11.28 1.00 -4.33
N TYR A 59 -10.72 0.18 -3.45
CA TYR A 59 -10.79 0.29 -1.99
C TYR A 59 -9.40 0.45 -1.34
N PHE A 60 -8.48 1.13 -2.03
CA PHE A 60 -7.14 1.45 -1.52
C PHE A 60 -7.17 2.78 -0.79
N TRP A 61 -6.58 2.83 0.40
CA TRP A 61 -6.61 4.01 1.25
C TRP A 61 -5.32 4.19 2.04
N ALA A 62 -4.96 5.45 2.27
CA ALA A 62 -3.89 5.82 3.18
C ALA A 62 -4.26 7.09 3.95
N ALA A 63 -3.87 7.15 5.22
CA ALA A 63 -4.07 8.31 6.09
C ALA A 63 -2.86 8.51 7.00
N THR A 64 -2.60 9.75 7.38
CA THR A 64 -1.60 10.08 8.40
C THR A 64 -2.02 9.56 9.76
N ASN A 65 -1.05 9.18 10.59
CA ASN A 65 -1.28 8.85 11.99
C ASN A 65 -1.21 10.14 12.82
N PRO A 66 -2.34 10.65 13.37
CA PRO A 66 -2.35 11.95 14.03
C PRO A 66 -1.38 12.00 15.21
N GLY A 67 -0.54 13.05 15.25
CA GLY A 67 0.45 13.26 16.31
C GLY A 67 1.68 12.35 16.24
N GLN A 68 1.82 11.52 15.19
CA GLN A 68 2.96 10.64 14.97
C GLN A 68 3.55 10.90 13.57
N PRO A 69 4.49 11.86 13.43
CA PRO A 69 5.17 12.13 12.17
C PRO A 69 5.80 10.87 11.57
N SER A 70 5.86 10.80 10.25
CA SER A 70 6.41 9.66 9.50
C SER A 70 5.71 8.32 9.79
N SER A 71 4.47 8.36 10.30
CA SER A 71 3.64 7.20 10.58
C SER A 71 2.27 7.32 9.90
N PHE A 72 1.80 6.23 9.30
CA PHE A 72 0.62 6.23 8.44
C PHE A 72 -0.19 4.94 8.56
N PHE A 73 -1.51 5.07 8.55
CA PHE A 73 -2.40 3.93 8.34
C PHE A 73 -2.61 3.71 6.85
N VAL A 74 -2.55 2.46 6.42
CA VAL A 74 -2.86 2.06 5.05
C VAL A 74 -3.84 0.90 5.05
N SER A 75 -4.67 0.82 4.01
CA SER A 75 -5.50 -0.34 3.72
C SER A 75 -5.62 -0.56 2.22
N GLY A 76 -5.86 -1.81 1.83
CA GLY A 76 -6.14 -2.11 0.43
C GLY A 76 -6.51 -3.56 0.21
N GLU A 77 -6.88 -3.86 -1.03
CA GLU A 77 -7.33 -5.18 -1.42
C GLU A 77 -6.15 -6.07 -1.82
N PHE A 78 -6.34 -7.37 -1.64
CA PHE A 78 -5.55 -8.42 -2.28
C PHE A 78 -6.43 -9.65 -2.53
N ARG A 79 -5.96 -10.59 -3.35
CA ARG A 79 -6.77 -11.75 -3.75
C ARG A 79 -6.28 -13.04 -3.12
N GLN A 80 -7.15 -13.74 -2.41
CA GLN A 80 -6.89 -15.11 -1.91
C GLN A 80 -7.84 -16.15 -2.51
N ILE A 81 -8.97 -15.71 -3.09
CA ILE A 81 -9.98 -16.55 -3.71
C ILE A 81 -10.41 -15.92 -5.05
N SER A 82 -10.52 -16.74 -6.10
CA SER A 82 -10.99 -16.33 -7.43
C SER A 82 -12.52 -16.27 -7.48
N LEU A 83 -13.11 -15.16 -7.00
CA LEU A 83 -14.56 -14.90 -6.99
C LEU A 83 -14.83 -13.45 -7.45
N PHE A 84 -15.96 -13.18 -8.12
CA PHE A 84 -16.32 -11.82 -8.59
C PHE A 84 -16.27 -10.75 -7.48
N GLN A 85 -16.63 -11.07 -6.24
CA GLN A 85 -16.54 -10.16 -5.07
C GLN A 85 -15.94 -10.86 -3.85
N GLY A 86 -14.69 -11.33 -4.00
CA GLY A 86 -13.97 -12.10 -2.98
C GLY A 86 -12.56 -11.58 -2.71
N TRP A 87 -12.37 -10.26 -2.70
CA TRP A 87 -11.11 -9.68 -2.22
C TRP A 87 -11.03 -9.75 -0.69
N SER A 88 -9.80 -9.89 -0.21
CA SER A 88 -9.45 -9.73 1.20
C SER A 88 -8.91 -8.31 1.41
N THR A 89 -9.06 -7.79 2.63
CA THR A 89 -8.53 -6.48 3.01
C THR A 89 -7.40 -6.65 4.02
N GLN A 90 -6.27 -6.00 3.76
CA GLN A 90 -5.20 -5.87 4.75
C GLN A 90 -5.13 -4.41 5.21
N ILE A 91 -4.94 -4.22 6.52
CA ILE A 91 -4.68 -2.91 7.16
C ILE A 91 -3.29 -2.96 7.76
N GLY A 92 -2.54 -1.87 7.67
CA GLY A 92 -1.20 -1.75 8.24
C GLY A 92 -0.95 -0.37 8.85
N LEU A 93 -0.16 -0.34 9.92
CA LEU A 93 0.51 0.86 10.40
C LEU A 93 1.94 0.86 9.87
N ILE A 94 2.29 1.87 9.09
CA ILE A 94 3.59 2.00 8.42
C ILE A 94 4.32 3.14 9.11
N SER A 95 5.48 2.85 9.67
CA SER A 95 6.35 3.84 10.29
C SER A 95 7.70 3.82 9.60
N PHE A 96 8.17 5.00 9.20
CA PHE A 96 9.51 5.16 8.67
C PHE A 96 10.48 5.48 9.81
N SER A 97 11.64 4.86 9.80
CA SER A 97 12.76 5.21 10.69
C SER A 97 13.91 5.74 9.85
N THR A 98 14.52 6.85 10.26
CA THR A 98 15.83 7.23 9.74
C THR A 98 16.86 6.22 10.23
N GLY A 99 17.58 5.58 9.30
CA GLY A 99 18.74 4.75 9.63
C GLY A 99 19.94 5.58 10.06
#